data_AF-A0A968W186-F1
#
_entry.id   AF-A0A968W186-F1
#
_cell.length_a   1.000
_cell.length_b   1.000
_cell.length_c   1.000
_cell.angle_alpha   90.00
_cell.angle_beta   90.00
_cell.angle_gamma   90.00
#
_symmetry.space_group_name_H-M   'P 1'
#
loop_
_entity.id
_entity.type
_entity.pdbx_description
1 polymer ?
#
loop_
_entity_poly.entity_id
_entity_poly.type
_entity_poly.pdbx_seq_one_letter_code
_entity_poly.pdbx_strand_id
1 'polypeptide(L)'
;MKTIGILGGLGPEATVDYYKEIINGFKVINVDGSLTYPEMVIFSVTMSKFIGLLEKGKETQAANYLIECLNKIKRSGADFAVISANTPHMFFDYIQSKADLPLISIVKSCASAAKQLGLSRCALIGTKFTMQKRLLSKSSSPSIHIFIPHSIIRISYSKPEATFNATADTILFH
;
A
#
# COMPACT_ATOMS: atom_id res chain seq x y z
N MET A 1 -20.40 -3.08 11.51
CA MET A 1 -19.28 -3.30 10.56
C MET A 1 -18.21 -2.26 10.86
N LYS A 2 -16.92 -2.51 10.59
CA LYS A 2 -15.88 -1.50 10.83
C LYS A 2 -15.71 -0.59 9.61
N THR A 3 -15.52 0.71 9.83
CA THR A 3 -15.29 1.71 8.78
C THR A 3 -13.83 1.69 8.34
N ILE A 4 -13.61 1.62 7.03
CA ILE A 4 -12.27 1.49 6.43
C ILE A 4 -11.70 2.87 6.09
N GLY A 5 -10.50 3.17 6.56
CA GLY A 5 -9.71 4.30 6.11
C GLY A 5 -8.79 3.94 4.95
N ILE A 6 -8.76 4.75 3.88
CA ILE A 6 -7.79 4.62 2.79
C ILE A 6 -6.97 5.90 2.73
N LEU A 7 -5.69 5.81 3.12
CA LEU A 7 -4.71 6.85 2.84
C LEU A 7 -4.18 6.66 1.42
N GLY A 8 -4.77 7.41 0.49
CA GLY A 8 -4.49 7.33 -0.94
C GLY A 8 -3.74 8.53 -1.50
N GLY A 9 -3.69 8.63 -2.83
CA GLY A 9 -3.10 9.78 -3.54
C GLY A 9 -1.59 9.69 -3.77
N LEU A 10 -0.91 8.66 -3.26
CA LEU A 10 0.51 8.36 -3.53
C LEU A 10 0.66 7.45 -4.75
N GLY A 11 -0.15 7.72 -5.77
CA GLY A 11 -0.63 6.80 -6.79
C GLY A 11 -2.16 6.80 -6.78
N PRO A 12 -2.80 7.86 -7.32
CA PRO A 12 -4.26 7.97 -7.34
C PRO A 12 -4.94 6.77 -8.00
N GLU A 13 -4.32 6.19 -9.03
CA GLU A 13 -4.81 5.00 -9.72
C GLU A 13 -4.91 3.80 -8.77
N ALA A 14 -3.87 3.55 -7.97
CA ALA A 14 -3.89 2.49 -6.96
C ALA A 14 -4.98 2.73 -5.90
N THR A 15 -5.29 3.99 -5.58
CA THR A 15 -6.39 4.31 -4.65
C THR A 15 -7.74 3.86 -5.22
N VAL A 16 -7.95 4.06 -6.53
CA VAL A 16 -9.15 3.60 -7.24
C VAL A 16 -9.21 2.07 -7.23
N ASP A 17 -8.10 1.40 -7.47
CA ASP A 17 -8.05 -0.07 -7.47
C ASP A 17 -8.37 -0.64 -6.08
N TYR A 18 -7.83 -0.06 -5.01
CA TYR A 18 -8.19 -0.44 -3.65
C TYR A 18 -9.69 -0.34 -3.39
N TYR A 19 -10.33 0.77 -3.79
CA TYR A 19 -11.79 0.92 -3.64
C TYR A 19 -12.54 -0.17 -4.40
N LYS A 20 -12.19 -0.42 -5.67
CA LYS A 20 -12.84 -1.43 -6.51
C LYS A 20 -12.69 -2.84 -5.93
N GLU A 21 -11.49 -3.21 -5.52
CA GLU A 21 -11.21 -4.56 -5.01
C GLU A 21 -11.85 -4.81 -3.66
N ILE A 22 -11.94 -3.81 -2.79
CA ILE A 22 -12.72 -3.91 -1.55
C ILE A 22 -14.20 -4.17 -1.89
N ILE A 23 -14.78 -3.39 -2.79
CA ILE A 23 -16.19 -3.58 -3.20
C ILE A 23 -16.40 -4.95 -3.85
N ASN A 24 -15.47 -5.42 -4.69
CA ASN A 24 -15.54 -6.74 -5.31
C ASN A 24 -15.47 -7.86 -4.26
N GLY A 25 -14.61 -7.73 -3.26
CA GLY A 25 -14.56 -8.65 -2.12
C GLY A 25 -15.90 -8.74 -1.38
N PHE A 26 -16.58 -7.61 -1.18
CA PHE A 26 -17.91 -7.57 -0.58
C PHE A 26 -18.99 -8.23 -1.45
N LYS A 27 -18.93 -8.08 -2.77
CA LYS A 27 -19.84 -8.78 -3.69
C LYS A 27 -19.71 -10.30 -3.61
N VAL A 28 -18.51 -10.81 -3.40
CA VAL A 28 -18.26 -12.26 -3.27
C VAL A 28 -18.87 -12.83 -1.99
N ILE A 29 -18.89 -12.07 -0.89
CA ILE A 29 -19.46 -12.52 0.39
C ILE A 29 -20.97 -12.28 0.48
N ASN A 30 -21.51 -11.26 -0.19
CA ASN A 30 -22.94 -10.95 -0.24
C ASN A 30 -23.68 -11.85 -1.25
N VAL A 31 -23.55 -13.17 -1.07
CA VAL A 31 -24.18 -14.18 -1.96
C VAL A 31 -25.70 -14.20 -1.88
N ASP A 32 -26.27 -13.56 -0.85
CA ASP A 32 -27.71 -13.41 -0.63
C ASP A 32 -28.34 -12.26 -1.43
N GLY A 33 -27.53 -11.53 -2.21
CA GLY A 33 -27.98 -10.35 -2.94
C GLY A 33 -28.10 -9.09 -2.09
N SER A 34 -27.59 -9.10 -0.85
CA SER A 34 -27.54 -7.91 -0.01
C SER A 34 -26.69 -6.80 -0.63
N LEU A 35 -27.16 -5.57 -0.49
CA LEU A 35 -26.45 -4.37 -0.94
C LEU A 35 -25.55 -3.79 0.16
N THR A 36 -25.08 -4.64 1.08
CA THR A 36 -24.27 -4.23 2.23
C THR A 36 -22.82 -4.02 1.80
N TYR A 37 -22.42 -2.76 1.65
CA TYR A 37 -21.05 -2.35 1.35
C TYR A 37 -20.42 -1.62 2.54
N PRO A 38 -19.08 -1.66 2.69
CA PRO A 38 -18.43 -1.04 3.83
C PRO A 38 -18.48 0.49 3.73
N GLU A 39 -18.63 1.12 4.90
CA GLU A 39 -18.36 2.54 5.04
C GLU A 39 -16.86 2.78 4.87
N MET A 40 -16.49 3.81 4.09
CA MET A 40 -15.10 4.11 3.78
C MET A 40 -14.81 5.61 3.86
N VAL A 41 -13.65 5.95 4.42
CA VAL A 41 -13.07 7.29 4.37
C VAL A 41 -11.84 7.25 3.48
N ILE A 42 -11.85 7.98 2.37
CA ILE A 42 -10.69 8.08 1.47
C ILE A 42 -10.08 9.47 1.62
N PHE A 43 -8.83 9.52 2.06
CA PHE A 43 -8.05 10.77 2.08
C PHE A 43 -6.93 10.68 1.05
N SER A 44 -7.09 11.42 -0.05
CA SER A 44 -6.08 11.50 -1.11
C SER A 44 -5.06 12.58 -0.79
N VAL A 45 -3.80 12.20 -0.56
CA VAL A 45 -2.71 13.13 -0.23
C VAL A 45 -2.11 13.79 -1.47
N THR A 46 -1.37 14.87 -1.27
CA THR A 46 -0.58 15.51 -2.32
C THR A 46 0.75 14.76 -2.47
N MET A 47 0.89 13.96 -3.54
CA MET A 47 2.09 13.15 -3.78
C MET A 47 3.38 13.99 -3.83
N SER A 48 3.35 15.16 -4.48
CA SER A 48 4.52 16.03 -4.59
C SER A 48 5.03 16.51 -3.23
N LYS A 49 4.15 16.67 -2.22
CA LYS A 49 4.56 17.02 -0.86
C LYS A 49 5.33 15.87 -0.20
N PHE A 50 4.84 14.65 -0.33
CA PHE A 50 5.51 13.46 0.23
C PHE A 50 6.86 13.20 -0.46
N ILE A 51 6.87 13.15 -1.79
CA ILE A 51 8.09 12.91 -2.58
C ILE A 51 9.12 14.03 -2.36
N GLY A 52 8.69 15.30 -2.38
CA GLY A 52 9.61 16.42 -2.17
C GLY A 52 10.25 16.45 -0.77
N LEU A 53 9.64 15.83 0.24
CA LEU A 53 10.29 15.63 1.55
C LEU A 53 11.33 14.51 1.49
N LEU A 54 11.04 13.41 0.80
CA LEU A 54 11.99 12.31 0.62
C LEU A 54 13.22 12.72 -0.18
N GLU A 55 13.03 13.46 -1.28
CA GLU A 55 14.12 13.98 -2.11
C GLU A 55 15.07 14.92 -1.35
N LYS A 56 14.55 15.62 -0.34
CA LYS A 56 15.34 16.49 0.56
C LYS A 56 15.97 15.73 1.73
N GLY A 57 15.87 14.40 1.78
CA GLY A 57 16.34 13.57 2.90
C GLY A 57 15.54 13.77 4.19
N LYS A 58 14.35 14.38 4.13
CA LYS A 58 13.52 14.72 5.30
C LYS A 58 12.53 13.60 5.63
N GLU A 59 13.05 12.39 5.83
CA GLU A 59 12.27 11.16 6.00
C GLU A 59 11.27 11.24 7.17
N THR A 60 11.70 11.71 8.35
CA THR A 60 10.80 11.88 9.51
C THR A 60 9.66 12.84 9.22
N GLN A 61 9.91 13.91 8.48
CA GLN A 61 8.87 14.88 8.11
C GLN A 61 7.89 14.28 7.09
N ALA A 62 8.38 13.45 6.17
CA ALA A 62 7.53 12.71 5.24
C ALA A 62 6.61 11.74 5.97
N ALA A 63 7.13 11.00 6.96
CA ALA A 63 6.32 10.11 7.79
C ALA A 63 5.30 10.87 8.65
N ASN A 64 5.70 11.98 9.27
CA ASN A 64 4.79 12.83 10.06
C ASN A 64 3.66 13.40 9.22
N TYR A 65 3.93 13.79 7.97
CA TYR A 65 2.87 14.20 7.05
C TYR A 65 1.81 13.12 6.83
N LEU A 66 2.22 11.85 6.68
CA LEU A 66 1.29 10.73 6.55
C LEU A 66 0.50 10.48 7.84
N ILE A 67 1.15 10.59 9.01
CA ILE A 67 0.49 10.47 10.32
C ILE A 67 -0.59 11.55 10.49
N GLU A 68 -0.31 12.80 10.12
CA GLU A 68 -1.30 13.89 10.14
C GLU A 68 -2.52 13.57 9.28
N CYS A 69 -2.30 12.98 8.10
CA CYS A 69 -3.38 12.54 7.22
C CYS A 69 -4.16 11.35 7.79
N LEU A 70 -3.50 10.37 8.38
CA LEU A 70 -4.15 9.26 9.09
C LEU A 70 -5.02 9.76 10.26
N ASN A 71 -4.56 10.80 10.97
CA ASN A 71 -5.34 11.43 12.03
C ASN A 71 -6.60 12.12 11.49
N LYS A 72 -6.55 12.68 10.27
CA LYS A 72 -7.77 13.19 9.59
C LYS A 72 -8.73 12.04 9.28
N ILE A 73 -8.22 10.93 8.74
CA ILE A 73 -9.01 9.73 8.44
C ILE A 73 -9.70 9.19 9.72
N LYS A 74 -8.95 9.09 10.82
CA LYS A 74 -9.51 8.67 12.12
C LYS A 74 -10.62 9.62 12.59
N ARG A 75 -10.41 10.94 12.52
CA ARG A 75 -11.43 11.92 12.92
C ARG A 75 -12.69 11.88 12.05
N SER A 76 -12.59 11.35 10.83
CA SER A 76 -13.73 11.10 9.95
C SER A 76 -14.46 9.79 10.24
N GLY A 77 -14.10 9.05 11.30
CA GLY A 77 -14.82 7.86 11.76
C GLY A 77 -14.26 6.53 11.29
N ALA A 78 -13.06 6.48 10.72
CA ALA A 78 -12.42 5.21 10.37
C ALA A 78 -11.97 4.45 11.62
N ASP A 79 -12.20 3.12 11.63
CA ASP A 79 -11.79 2.21 12.71
C ASP A 79 -10.39 1.63 12.52
N PHE A 80 -9.95 1.55 11.26
CA PHE A 80 -8.62 1.12 10.84
C PHE A 80 -8.29 1.74 9.48
N ALA A 81 -7.04 1.65 9.03
CA ALA A 81 -6.68 2.12 7.70
C ALA A 81 -5.68 1.24 6.93
N VAL A 82 -5.69 1.43 5.62
CA VAL A 82 -4.68 0.97 4.67
C VAL A 82 -3.99 2.17 4.03
N ILE A 83 -2.73 1.99 3.62
CA ILE A 83 -2.03 2.94 2.77
C ILE A 83 -1.96 2.33 1.37
N SER A 84 -2.58 2.96 0.37
CA SER A 84 -2.68 2.40 -0.98
C SER A 84 -1.42 2.67 -1.82
N ALA A 85 -0.24 2.45 -1.23
CA ALA A 85 1.07 2.58 -1.87
C ALA A 85 2.15 1.84 -1.08
N ASN A 86 3.17 1.33 -1.76
CA ASN A 86 4.23 0.54 -1.14
C ASN A 86 5.32 1.37 -0.48
N THR A 87 5.83 2.40 -1.16
CA THR A 87 6.92 3.25 -0.65
C THR A 87 6.71 3.74 0.78
N PRO A 88 5.52 4.25 1.18
CA PRO A 88 5.26 4.64 2.57
C PRO A 88 5.47 3.56 3.62
N HIS A 89 5.35 2.29 3.26
CA HIS A 89 5.53 1.18 4.19
C HIS A 89 6.97 1.05 4.69
N MET A 90 7.94 1.76 4.10
CA MET A 90 9.27 1.90 4.71
C MET A 90 9.24 2.56 6.08
N PHE A 91 8.21 3.38 6.34
CA PHE A 91 7.99 4.06 7.61
C PHE A 91 6.89 3.36 8.43
N PHE A 92 6.44 2.17 8.06
CA PHE A 92 5.25 1.54 8.64
C PHE A 92 5.33 1.43 10.16
N ASP A 93 6.44 0.91 10.70
CA ASP A 93 6.58 0.73 12.16
C ASP A 93 6.59 2.08 12.89
N TYR A 94 7.27 3.09 12.33
CA TYR A 94 7.27 4.44 12.88
C TYR A 94 5.87 5.05 12.85
N ILE A 95 5.19 4.99 11.71
CA ILE A 95 3.82 5.49 11.54
C ILE A 95 2.88 4.76 12.50
N GLN A 96 2.91 3.43 12.55
CA GLN A 96 2.06 2.63 13.42
C GLN A 96 2.30 2.92 14.90
N SER A 97 3.54 3.23 15.31
CA SER A 97 3.87 3.60 16.70
C SER A 97 3.35 4.98 17.11
N LYS A 98 2.95 5.82 16.15
CA LYS A 98 2.53 7.21 16.38
C LYS A 98 1.09 7.50 15.96
N ALA A 99 0.53 6.70 15.05
CA ALA A 99 -0.84 6.81 14.60
C ALA A 99 -1.76 6.11 15.60
N ASP A 100 -2.81 6.81 16.02
CA ASP A 100 -3.83 6.22 16.91
C ASP A 100 -4.87 5.38 16.15
N LEU A 101 -4.61 5.10 14.86
CA LEU A 101 -5.46 4.31 13.97
C LEU A 101 -4.73 3.02 13.61
N PRO A 102 -5.28 1.82 13.89
CA PRO A 102 -4.67 0.57 13.49
C PRO A 102 -4.46 0.50 11.97
N LEU A 103 -3.27 0.11 11.53
CA LEU A 103 -2.93 0.01 10.11
C LEU A 103 -2.77 -1.45 9.68
N ILE A 104 -3.31 -1.77 8.51
CA ILE A 104 -3.04 -3.03 7.84
C ILE A 104 -1.81 -2.83 6.96
N SER A 105 -0.77 -3.63 7.22
CA SER A 105 0.48 -3.62 6.45
C SER A 105 0.33 -4.45 5.18
N ILE A 106 0.59 -3.85 4.02
CA ILE A 106 0.62 -4.59 2.76
C ILE A 106 1.67 -5.72 2.79
N VAL A 107 2.80 -5.50 3.48
CA VAL A 107 3.90 -6.46 3.58
C VAL A 107 3.44 -7.72 4.33
N LYS A 108 2.79 -7.52 5.48
CA LYS A 108 2.28 -8.62 6.30
C LYS A 108 1.14 -9.34 5.57
N SER A 109 0.28 -8.61 4.87
CA SER A 109 -0.80 -9.21 4.06
C SER A 109 -0.25 -10.10 2.95
N CYS A 110 0.74 -9.63 2.19
CA CYS A 110 1.38 -10.42 1.13
C CYS A 110 2.12 -11.64 1.70
N ALA A 111 2.83 -11.50 2.81
CA ALA A 111 3.50 -12.61 3.48
C ALA A 111 2.50 -13.67 3.98
N SER A 112 1.36 -13.23 4.53
CA SER A 112 0.30 -14.14 4.96
C SER A 112 -0.30 -14.90 3.77
N ALA A 113 -0.58 -14.21 2.66
CA ALA A 113 -1.11 -14.84 1.45
C ALA A 113 -0.13 -15.86 0.87
N ALA A 114 1.17 -15.53 0.79
CA ALA A 114 2.21 -16.46 0.35
C ALA A 114 2.23 -17.74 1.20
N LYS A 115 2.16 -17.58 2.53
CA LYS A 115 2.13 -18.72 3.47
C LYS A 115 0.88 -19.59 3.27
N GLN A 116 -0.28 -18.98 3.06
CA GLN A 116 -1.53 -19.71 2.81
C GLN A 116 -1.46 -20.52 1.50
N LEU A 117 -0.72 -20.02 0.51
CA LEU A 117 -0.45 -20.73 -0.74
C LEU A 117 0.69 -21.77 -0.64
N GLY A 118 1.30 -21.95 0.53
CA GLY A 118 2.42 -22.88 0.72
C GLY A 118 3.73 -22.40 0.07
N LEU A 119 3.83 -21.12 -0.28
CA LEU A 119 4.99 -20.56 -0.98
C LEU A 119 6.08 -20.16 0.03
N SER A 120 7.30 -20.59 -0.27
CA SER A 120 8.50 -20.29 0.54
C SER A 120 9.51 -19.41 -0.18
N ARG A 121 9.32 -19.19 -1.49
CA ARG A 121 10.17 -18.38 -2.36
C ARG A 121 9.28 -17.42 -3.15
N CYS A 122 9.55 -16.13 -3.12
CA CYS A 122 8.73 -15.14 -3.81
C CYS A 122 9.60 -14.10 -4.50
N ALA A 123 9.19 -13.62 -5.67
CA ALA A 123 9.88 -12.52 -6.35
C ALA A 123 9.23 -11.18 -5.99
N LEU A 124 10.05 -10.22 -5.58
CA LEU A 124 9.62 -8.84 -5.40
C LEU A 124 9.85 -8.04 -6.68
N ILE A 125 8.78 -7.53 -7.28
CA ILE A 125 8.85 -6.63 -8.43
C ILE A 125 8.16 -5.30 -8.07
N GLY A 126 8.76 -4.20 -8.52
CA GLY A 126 8.14 -2.89 -8.44
C GLY A 126 9.09 -1.78 -8.84
N THR A 127 8.84 -0.56 -8.37
CA THR A 127 9.70 0.59 -8.55
C THR A 127 11.10 0.24 -8.07
N LYS A 128 12.08 0.90 -8.69
CA LYS A 128 13.48 0.82 -8.25
C LYS A 128 13.61 1.10 -6.75
N PHE A 129 12.80 2.01 -6.20
CA PHE A 129 12.82 2.36 -4.79
C PHE A 129 12.38 1.18 -3.90
N THR A 130 11.24 0.55 -4.21
CA THR A 130 10.71 -0.62 -3.48
C THR A 130 11.69 -1.79 -3.51
N MET A 131 12.26 -2.07 -4.69
CA MET A 131 13.19 -3.19 -4.88
C MET A 131 14.55 -2.92 -4.19
N GLN A 132 15.17 -1.75 -4.40
CA GLN A 132 16.53 -1.49 -3.87
C GLN A 132 16.57 -1.31 -2.36
N LYS A 133 15.56 -0.68 -1.77
CA LYS A 133 15.51 -0.48 -0.31
C LYS A 133 15.12 -1.77 0.43
N ARG A 134 14.87 -2.87 -0.30
CA ARG A 134 14.51 -4.19 0.25
C ARG A 134 13.30 -4.10 1.20
N LEU A 135 12.40 -3.13 0.96
CA LEU A 135 11.36 -2.68 1.91
C LEU A 135 10.51 -3.84 2.42
N LEU A 136 10.19 -4.77 1.53
CA LEU A 136 9.30 -5.89 1.82
C LEU A 136 10.04 -7.11 2.42
N SER A 137 11.37 -7.12 2.38
CA SER A 137 12.19 -8.25 2.87
C SER A 137 12.56 -8.19 4.34
N LYS A 138 12.59 -6.98 4.95
CA LYS A 138 12.92 -6.82 6.37
C LYS A 138 11.74 -7.14 7.30
N SER A 139 10.52 -7.07 6.77
CA SER A 139 9.27 -7.28 7.51
C SER A 139 8.57 -8.59 7.11
N SER A 140 9.17 -9.39 6.21
CA SER A 140 8.65 -10.71 5.86
C SER A 140 8.95 -11.74 6.94
N SER A 141 8.04 -12.71 7.11
CA SER A 141 8.26 -13.89 7.96
C SER A 141 9.60 -14.54 7.60
N PRO A 142 10.40 -15.03 8.57
CA PRO A 142 11.67 -15.73 8.30
C PRO A 142 11.50 -16.97 7.40
N SER A 143 10.27 -17.47 7.25
CA SER A 143 9.92 -18.59 6.38
C SER A 143 9.76 -18.24 4.88
N ILE A 144 9.83 -16.97 4.48
CA ILE A 144 9.65 -16.54 3.08
C ILE A 144 10.95 -15.91 2.56
N HIS A 145 11.55 -16.56 1.57
CA HIS A 145 12.73 -16.06 0.88
C HIS A 145 12.32 -15.14 -0.27
N ILE A 146 12.62 -13.84 -0.14
CA ILE A 146 12.35 -12.86 -1.20
C ILE A 146 13.56 -12.75 -2.15
N PHE A 147 13.33 -13.04 -3.43
CA PHE A 147 14.24 -12.76 -4.54
C PHE A 147 13.94 -11.40 -5.16
N ILE A 148 14.98 -10.64 -5.48
CA ILE A 148 14.87 -9.35 -6.16
C ILE A 148 15.62 -9.48 -7.50
N PRO A 149 14.94 -9.34 -8.65
CA PRO A 149 15.58 -9.43 -9.95
C PRO A 149 16.74 -8.43 -10.10
N HIS A 150 17.86 -8.87 -10.68
CA HIS A 150 19.05 -8.04 -10.90
C HIS A 150 18.86 -6.99 -12.01
N SER A 151 17.98 -7.25 -12.97
CA SER A 151 17.64 -6.33 -14.06
C SER A 151 16.29 -5.67 -13.81
N ILE A 152 16.26 -4.34 -13.89
CA ILE A 152 15.00 -3.58 -13.90
C ILE A 152 14.28 -3.94 -15.20
N ILE A 153 13.22 -4.74 -15.11
CA ILE A 153 12.27 -4.86 -16.21
C ILE A 153 11.51 -3.54 -16.26
N ARG A 154 11.88 -2.66 -17.20
CA ARG A 154 11.08 -1.48 -17.52
C ARG A 154 9.78 -1.97 -18.16
N ILE A 155 8.71 -2.05 -17.37
CA ILE A 155 7.36 -2.18 -17.91
C ILE A 155 6.93 -0.76 -18.29
N SER A 156 7.12 -0.40 -19.56
CA SER A 156 6.61 0.86 -20.10
C SER A 156 5.10 0.74 -20.25
N TYR A 157 4.35 1.41 -19.38
CA TYR A 157 2.92 1.60 -19.57
C TYR A 157 2.71 2.78 -20.53
N SER A 158 2.44 2.50 -21.80
CA SER A 158 1.99 3.52 -22.74
C SER A 158 0.50 3.76 -22.56
N LYS A 159 0.11 4.71 -21.70
CA LYS A 159 -1.18 5.40 -21.86
C LYS A 159 -0.95 6.61 -22.79
N PRO A 160 -1.79 6.84 -23.81
CA PRO A 160 -1.77 8.09 -24.53
C PRO A 160 -2.22 9.19 -23.57
N GLU A 161 -1.40 10.24 -23.44
CA GLU A 161 -1.67 11.47 -22.68
C GLU A 161 -1.67 11.36 -21.14
N ALA A 162 -0.51 11.05 -20.57
CA ALA A 162 0.08 11.73 -19.40
C ALA A 162 1.34 10.95 -19.00
N THR A 163 2.52 11.54 -19.22
CA THR A 163 3.80 10.96 -18.79
C THR A 163 3.98 11.11 -17.28
N PHE A 164 3.35 10.22 -16.52
CA PHE A 164 3.74 9.94 -15.15
C PHE A 164 4.38 8.55 -15.09
N ASN A 165 5.70 8.50 -14.88
CA ASN A 165 6.47 7.27 -14.71
C ASN A 165 6.28 6.69 -13.29
N ALA A 166 5.04 6.38 -12.89
CA ALA A 166 4.79 5.50 -11.76
C ALA A 166 4.84 4.06 -12.26
N THR A 167 5.95 3.38 -11.99
CA THR A 167 6.01 1.93 -12.19
C THR A 167 5.13 1.30 -11.10
N ALA A 168 4.09 0.57 -11.51
CA ALA A 168 3.26 -0.18 -10.58
C ALA A 168 4.09 -1.29 -9.92
N ASP A 169 3.92 -1.47 -8.62
CA ASP A 169 4.58 -2.53 -7.87
C ASP A 169 3.73 -3.80 -7.92
N THR A 170 4.34 -4.95 -8.19
CA THR A 170 3.65 -6.25 -8.23
C THR A 170 4.53 -7.31 -7.58
N ILE A 171 4.02 -8.03 -6.57
CA ILE A 171 4.74 -9.18 -6.02
C ILE A 171 4.32 -10.40 -6.85
N LEU A 172 5.27 -11.07 -7.50
CA LEU A 172 5.01 -12.31 -8.23
C LEU A 172 5.40 -13.50 -7.36
N PHE A 173 4.47 -14.44 -7.28
CA PHE A 173 4.61 -15.70 -6.58
C PHE A 173 5.01 -16.78 -7.59
N HIS A 174 6.11 -17.49 -7.34
CA HIS A 174 6.57 -18.64 -8.12
C HIS A 174 6.79 -19.83 -7.18
#